data_AF-A0A915ZH26-F1
#
_entry.id   AF-A0A915ZH26-F1
#
_cell.length_a   1.000
_cell.length_b   1.000
_cell.length_c   1.000
_cell.angle_alpha   90.00
_cell.angle_beta   90.00
_cell.angle_gamma   90.00
#
_symmetry.space_group_name_H-M   'P 1'
#
loop_
_entity.id
_entity.type
_entity.pdbx_description
1 polymer ?
#
loop_
_entity_poly.entity_id
_entity_poly.type
_entity_poly.pdbx_seq_one_letter_code
_entity_poly.pdbx_strand_id
1 'polypeptide(L)'
;MRINQSQSSSSQNPRSAQTNQVLQRPIEEIIVADFTLPPNAAAQKKAVETINTINTKLAKLQQVYNSTNDLEIQNNLLEHMTTFKQVLHNENNKIKKLKHQAGY
;
A
#
# COMPACT_ATOMS: atom_id res chain seq x y z
N MET A 1 -46.97 60.53 -16.89
CA MET A 1 -45.68 61.16 -16.58
C MET A 1 -44.62 60.06 -16.57
N ARG A 2 -43.69 60.09 -17.55
CA ARG A 2 -42.24 60.32 -17.36
C ARG A 2 -41.58 59.39 -16.34
N ILE A 3 -40.76 58.45 -16.83
CA ILE A 3 -39.28 58.45 -16.75
C ILE A 3 -38.75 57.23 -17.55
N ASN A 4 -38.12 57.46 -18.71
CA ASN A 4 -36.67 57.58 -18.92
C ASN A 4 -35.99 56.20 -19.01
N GLN A 5 -35.03 55.87 -19.88
CA GLN A 5 -34.30 56.47 -21.00
C GLN A 5 -33.52 55.25 -21.59
N SER A 6 -33.52 55.02 -22.91
CA SER A 6 -32.37 55.23 -23.82
C SER A 6 -31.05 54.61 -23.34
N GLN A 7 -30.19 53.93 -24.12
CA GLN A 7 -30.15 53.59 -25.54
C GLN A 7 -28.96 52.61 -25.71
N SER A 8 -29.12 51.70 -26.66
CA SER A 8 -28.15 51.31 -27.70
C SER A 8 -26.71 50.93 -27.35
N SER A 9 -26.52 49.62 -27.43
CA SER A 9 -25.35 48.85 -27.86
C SER A 9 -24.57 49.47 -29.05
N SER A 10 -23.24 49.40 -28.98
CA SER A 10 -22.36 49.10 -30.13
C SER A 10 -21.02 48.63 -29.56
N SER A 11 -20.74 47.32 -29.64
CA SER A 11 -19.96 46.68 -30.71
C SER A 11 -18.46 46.78 -30.45
N GLN A 12 -17.85 45.67 -30.06
CA GLN A 12 -16.69 45.04 -30.73
C GLN A 12 -16.22 43.84 -29.91
N ASN A 13 -16.64 42.65 -30.34
CA ASN A 13 -15.89 41.41 -30.12
C ASN A 13 -14.75 41.42 -31.16
N PRO A 14 -13.52 40.98 -30.84
CA PRO A 14 -13.27 39.54 -30.87
C PRO A 14 -12.31 39.05 -29.78
N ARG A 15 -12.50 37.80 -29.36
CA ARG A 15 -11.53 36.69 -29.50
C ARG A 15 -11.39 35.85 -28.22
N SER A 16 -12.11 34.73 -28.26
CA SER A 16 -11.84 33.42 -27.69
C SER A 16 -10.76 33.30 -26.60
N ALA A 17 -11.20 33.09 -25.37
CA ALA A 17 -10.46 32.32 -24.37
C ALA A 17 -11.46 31.49 -23.55
N GLN A 18 -11.65 30.26 -24.01
CA GLN A 18 -12.31 29.19 -23.30
C GLN A 18 -11.55 28.93 -21.99
N THR A 19 -12.13 29.26 -20.84
CA THR A 19 -11.67 28.69 -19.56
C THR A 19 -12.86 28.22 -18.73
N ASN A 20 -12.96 26.89 -18.76
CA ASN A 20 -13.72 26.00 -17.91
C ASN A 20 -14.07 26.58 -16.54
N GLN A 21 -15.35 26.45 -16.20
CA GLN A 21 -15.83 26.56 -14.83
C GLN A 21 -14.98 25.65 -13.94
N VAL A 22 -14.14 26.24 -13.09
CA VAL A 22 -13.49 25.51 -12.00
C VAL A 22 -14.59 25.23 -10.98
N LEU A 23 -15.18 24.05 -11.13
CA LEU A 23 -15.91 23.37 -10.07
C LEU A 23 -14.94 23.27 -8.89
N GLN A 24 -15.02 24.21 -7.95
CA GLN A 24 -14.32 24.11 -6.67
C GLN A 24 -14.92 22.91 -5.95
N ARG A 25 -14.21 21.79 -6.04
CA ARG A 25 -14.46 20.61 -5.24
C ARG A 25 -14.23 21.02 -3.79
N PRO A 26 -15.12 20.69 -2.84
CA PRO A 26 -14.86 20.96 -1.44
C PRO A 26 -13.53 20.31 -1.04
N ILE A 27 -12.71 21.08 -0.31
CA ILE A 27 -11.46 20.62 0.29
C ILE A 27 -11.82 19.41 1.15
N GLU A 28 -11.32 18.24 0.80
CA GLU A 28 -11.36 17.07 1.67
C GLU A 28 -10.68 17.49 2.98
N GLU A 29 -11.45 17.60 4.06
CA GLU A 29 -10.91 17.74 5.41
C GLU A 29 -9.94 16.59 5.62
N ILE A 30 -8.65 16.90 5.71
CA ILE A 30 -7.65 15.94 6.15
C ILE A 30 -7.93 15.72 7.64
N ILE A 31 -8.77 14.72 7.94
CA ILE A 31 -8.93 14.21 9.29
C ILE A 31 -7.57 13.64 9.68
N VAL A 32 -6.73 14.45 10.33
CA VAL A 32 -5.60 13.97 11.11
C VAL A 32 -6.19 13.33 12.35
N ALA A 33 -6.72 12.12 12.20
CA ALA A 33 -6.94 11.28 13.34
C ALA A 33 -5.57 11.03 13.96
N ASP A 34 -5.41 11.31 15.24
CA ASP A 34 -4.30 10.83 16.06
C ASP A 34 -4.36 9.30 16.06
N PHE A 35 -3.90 8.70 14.96
CA PHE A 35 -3.64 7.27 14.85
C PHE A 35 -2.43 6.99 15.71
N THR A 36 -2.66 6.89 17.01
CA THR A 36 -1.78 6.12 17.86
C THR A 36 -1.80 4.69 17.30
N LEU A 37 -0.78 4.37 16.49
CA LEU A 37 -0.58 3.02 16.02
C LEU A 37 -0.60 2.10 17.25
N PRO A 38 -1.33 0.97 17.21
CA PRO A 38 -1.32 0.02 18.31
C PRO A 38 0.13 -0.23 18.74
N PRO A 39 0.44 -0.32 20.03
CA PRO A 39 1.82 -0.36 20.52
C PRO A 39 2.66 -1.50 19.91
N ASN A 40 2.01 -2.51 19.33
CA ASN A 40 2.66 -3.61 18.62
C ASN A 40 2.59 -3.56 17.08
N ALA A 41 2.01 -2.52 16.47
CA ALA A 41 1.84 -2.42 15.02
C ALA A 41 3.18 -2.44 14.28
N ALA A 42 4.21 -1.76 14.81
CA ALA A 42 5.56 -1.82 14.26
C ALA A 42 6.15 -3.24 14.32
N ALA A 43 5.91 -3.98 15.40
CA ALA A 43 6.37 -5.37 15.55
C ALA A 43 5.61 -6.33 14.60
N GLN A 44 4.30 -6.11 14.40
CA GLN A 44 3.50 -6.86 13.43
C GLN A 44 3.99 -6.61 12.00
N LYS A 45 4.20 -5.34 11.61
CA LYS A 45 4.74 -4.97 10.29
C LYS A 45 6.08 -5.63 10.03
N LYS A 46 7.03 -5.55 10.97
CA LYS A 46 8.34 -6.20 10.85
C LYS A 46 8.24 -7.72 10.67
N ALA A 47 7.33 -8.38 11.39
CA ALA A 47 7.12 -9.82 11.27
C ALA A 47 6.53 -10.18 9.88
N VAL A 48 5.59 -9.39 9.37
CA VAL A 48 5.03 -9.57 8.01
C VAL A 48 6.10 -9.38 6.94
N GLU A 49 6.93 -8.34 7.04
CA GLU A 49 8.06 -8.11 6.11
C GLU A 49 9.05 -9.28 6.13
N THR A 50 9.32 -9.81 7.32
CA THR A 50 10.19 -11.00 7.49
C THR A 50 9.59 -12.22 6.82
N ILE A 51 8.28 -12.48 7.02
CA ILE A 51 7.55 -13.58 6.37
C ILE A 51 7.61 -13.46 4.85
N ASN A 52 7.31 -12.28 4.30
CA ASN A 52 7.33 -12.05 2.85
C ASN A 52 8.73 -12.27 2.25
N THR A 53 9.76 -11.80 2.95
CA THR A 53 11.16 -11.99 2.55
C THR A 53 11.52 -13.48 2.53
N ILE A 54 11.15 -14.23 3.57
CA ILE A 54 11.45 -15.66 3.66
C ILE A 54 10.66 -16.45 2.62
N ASN A 55 9.38 -16.16 2.42
CA ASN A 55 8.57 -16.78 1.37
C ASN A 55 9.19 -16.59 -0.02
N THR A 56 9.68 -15.38 -0.31
CA THR A 56 10.38 -15.09 -1.58
C THR A 56 11.65 -15.94 -1.73
N LYS A 57 12.46 -16.04 -0.66
CA LYS A 57 13.66 -16.89 -0.67
C LYS A 57 13.32 -18.37 -0.82
N LEU A 58 12.27 -18.83 -0.14
CA LEU A 58 11.81 -20.21 -0.19
C LEU A 58 11.35 -20.59 -1.60
N ALA A 59 10.58 -19.71 -2.26
CA ALA A 59 10.15 -19.92 -3.64
C ALA A 59 11.33 -20.05 -4.61
N LYS A 60 12.36 -19.21 -4.45
CA LYS A 60 13.60 -19.30 -5.26
C LYS A 60 14.35 -20.60 -5.01
N LEU A 61 14.53 -21.00 -3.75
CA LEU A 61 15.19 -22.28 -3.45
C LEU A 61 14.39 -23.46 -4.03
N GLN A 62 13.06 -23.43 -3.92
CA GLN A 62 12.20 -24.48 -4.46
C GLN A 62 12.29 -24.56 -5.98
N GLN A 63 12.38 -23.42 -6.66
CA GLN A 63 12.63 -23.37 -8.10
C GLN A 63 13.98 -24.03 -8.45
N VAL A 64 15.06 -23.70 -7.74
CA VAL A 64 16.38 -24.29 -7.98
C VAL A 64 16.38 -25.81 -7.71
N TYR A 65 15.77 -26.23 -6.61
CA TYR A 65 15.63 -27.64 -6.25
C TYR A 65 14.95 -28.46 -7.36
N ASN A 66 13.85 -27.93 -7.91
CA ASN A 66 13.12 -28.57 -9.00
C ASN A 66 13.85 -28.54 -10.35
N SER A 67 14.88 -27.70 -10.49
CA SER A 67 15.63 -27.50 -11.75
C SER A 67 16.96 -28.24 -11.78
N THR A 68 17.42 -28.78 -10.65
CA THR A 68 18.69 -29.48 -10.53
C THR A 68 18.47 -30.97 -10.30
N ASN A 69 19.32 -31.80 -10.90
CA ASN A 69 19.36 -33.27 -10.68
C ASN A 69 20.49 -33.69 -9.75
N ASP A 70 21.31 -32.74 -9.31
CA ASP A 70 22.40 -32.99 -8.38
C ASP A 70 21.84 -33.25 -6.97
N LEU A 71 22.06 -34.46 -6.47
CA LEU A 71 21.54 -34.91 -5.17
C LEU A 71 22.18 -34.17 -3.98
N GLU A 72 23.46 -33.80 -4.08
CA GLU A 72 24.14 -33.06 -3.02
C GLU A 72 23.57 -31.65 -2.92
N ILE A 73 23.37 -31.00 -4.07
CA ILE A 73 22.71 -29.70 -4.15
C ILE A 73 21.28 -29.80 -3.64
N GLN A 74 20.51 -30.82 -4.04
CA GLN A 74 19.13 -31.01 -3.56
C GLN A 74 19.05 -31.18 -2.03
N ASN A 75 19.95 -31.98 -1.44
CA ASN A 75 19.99 -32.20 0.00
C ASN A 75 20.31 -30.92 0.76
N ASN A 76 21.30 -30.15 0.30
CA ASN A 76 21.65 -28.86 0.90
C ASN A 76 20.47 -27.87 0.82
N LEU A 77 19.82 -27.78 -0.34
CA LEU A 77 18.63 -26.93 -0.51
C LEU A 77 17.49 -27.35 0.42
N LEU A 78 17.28 -28.65 0.64
CA LEU A 78 16.23 -29.16 1.52
C LEU A 78 16.47 -28.75 2.99
N GLU A 79 17.71 -28.78 3.46
CA GLU A 79 18.10 -28.30 4.79
C GLU A 79 17.80 -26.80 4.97
N HIS A 80 18.20 -25.99 3.98
CA HIS A 80 17.90 -24.55 3.98
C HIS A 80 16.39 -24.26 3.95
N MET A 81 15.62 -24.99 3.14
CA MET A 81 14.16 -24.85 3.11
C MET A 81 13.51 -25.23 4.44
N THR A 82 14.01 -26.28 5.10
CA THR A 82 13.51 -26.71 6.41
C THR A 82 13.74 -25.62 7.46
N THR A 83 14.93 -25.02 7.46
CA THR A 83 15.25 -23.87 8.32
C THR A 83 14.30 -22.70 8.05
N PHE A 84 14.05 -22.33 6.79
CA PHE A 84 13.13 -21.25 6.46
C PHE A 84 11.68 -21.54 6.86
N LYS A 85 11.20 -22.78 6.70
CA LYS A 85 9.87 -23.20 7.18
C LYS A 85 9.75 -23.04 8.70
N GLN A 86 10.81 -23.36 9.45
CA GLN A 86 10.83 -23.15 10.91
C GLN A 86 10.74 -21.66 11.27
N VAL A 87 11.50 -20.80 10.58
CA VAL A 87 11.46 -19.35 10.84
C VAL A 87 10.07 -18.79 10.51
N LEU A 88 9.45 -19.21 9.41
CA LEU A 88 8.06 -18.82 9.06
C LEU A 88 7.06 -19.23 10.14
N HIS A 89 7.17 -20.45 10.66
CA HIS A 89 6.33 -20.91 11.75
C HIS A 89 6.49 -20.03 13.01
N ASN A 90 7.73 -19.69 13.36
CA ASN A 90 8.03 -18.86 14.53
C ASN A 90 7.49 -17.43 14.37
N GLU A 91 7.70 -16.78 13.23
CA GLU A 91 7.18 -15.43 12.97
C GLU A 91 5.66 -15.40 12.90
N ASN A 92 5.01 -16.42 12.33
CA ASN A 92 3.55 -16.55 12.35
C ASN A 92 3.02 -16.65 13.80
N ASN A 93 3.67 -17.45 14.65
CA ASN A 93 3.29 -17.56 16.05
C ASN A 93 3.50 -16.24 16.81
N LYS A 94 4.56 -15.49 16.47
CA LYS A 94 4.78 -14.15 17.00
C LYS A 94 3.66 -13.19 16.61
N ILE A 95 3.25 -13.16 15.34
CA ILE A 95 2.11 -12.34 14.90
C ILE A 95 0.83 -12.72 15.65
N LYS A 96 0.53 -14.02 15.81
CA LYS A 96 -0.65 -14.48 16.57
C LYS A 96 -0.63 -13.95 18.01
N LYS A 97 0.52 -14.01 18.70
CA LYS A 97 0.69 -13.48 20.05
C LYS A 97 0.50 -11.96 20.10
N LEU A 98 1.09 -11.23 19.14
CA LEU A 98 0.94 -9.78 19.06
C LEU A 98 -0.52 -9.37 18.82
N LYS A 99 -1.23 -10.05 17.92
CA LYS A 99 -2.66 -9.79 17.68
C LYS A 99 -3.50 -9.99 18.93
N HIS A 100 -3.30 -11.11 19.63
CA HIS A 100 -3.98 -11.39 20.90
C HIS A 100 -3.70 -10.30 21.96
N GLN A 101 -2.45 -9.83 22.07
CA GLN A 101 -2.08 -8.75 22.99
C GLN A 101 -2.71 -7.39 22.64
N ALA A 102 -3.04 -7.16 21.38
CA ALA A 102 -3.71 -5.93 20.94
C ALA A 102 -5.25 -6.02 20.97
N GLY A 103 -5.82 -7.15 21.39
CA GLY A 103 -7.27 -7.34 21.45
C GLY A 103 -7.96 -7.46 20.08
N TYR A 104 -7.21 -7.87 19.04
CA TYR A 104 -7.75 -8.21 17.73
C TYR A 104 -8.35 -9.62 17.68
#